data_AF-A0A1J7IS38-F1
#
_entry.id   AF-A0A1J7IS38-F1
#
_cell.length_a   1.000
_cell.length_b   1.000
_cell.length_c   1.000
_cell.angle_alpha   90.00
_cell.angle_beta   90.00
_cell.angle_gamma   90.00
#
_symmetry.space_group_name_H-M   'P 1'
#
loop_
_entity.id
_entity.type
_entity.pdbx_description
1 polymer ?
#
loop_
_entity_poly.entity_id
_entity_poly.type
_entity_poly.pdbx_seq_one_letter_code
_entity_poly.pdbx_strand_id
1 'polypeptide(L)'
;MVSVTFSVGSPLAYRVRSLELPGLVHQIQADFEDGSHTFTSSDFKLGTNRVITVCGTDFASADGMTLITIPEGTDYASFEHAASAGFTADQRGPWNYRTQPMPGAAQVITSIARGANDALISALESTPNLVVQVRKSFPELPMEHYLNLCVVYRAGRFLELFDHARQYEPDDEVHTVESVFGGEVTFNHGENFANVIGSTGDPKIAGLSWIQLWARQSCMYPTTCESFNYGGFPCGTYLVGGHIVLGKKAKVMAKGSNTVYIVPICAGHNNDNNVYMAALTYPKGVWLNDYLGP
;
A
#
# COMPACT_ATOMS: atom_id res chain seq x y z
N MET A 1 13.30 18.08 8.95
CA MET A 1 13.49 18.05 10.41
C MET A 1 12.20 17.46 10.99
N VAL A 2 12.21 16.19 11.36
CA VAL A 2 11.03 15.53 11.95
C VAL A 2 11.51 14.79 13.18
N SER A 3 10.93 15.15 14.32
CA SER A 3 11.17 14.55 15.64
C SER A 3 10.04 13.57 15.94
N VAL A 4 10.36 12.43 16.53
CA VAL A 4 9.36 11.60 17.22
C VAL A 4 9.86 11.40 18.64
N THR A 5 9.02 11.80 19.59
CA THR A 5 9.26 11.78 21.04
C THR A 5 8.13 10.96 21.65
N PHE A 6 8.43 10.00 22.52
CA PHE A 6 7.42 9.49 23.44
C PHE A 6 7.97 9.39 24.86
N SER A 7 7.15 9.89 25.78
CA SER A 7 7.34 9.94 27.22
C SER A 7 6.07 9.38 27.83
N VAL A 8 6.20 8.37 28.70
CA VAL A 8 5.14 7.92 29.59
C VAL A 8 5.77 7.74 30.97
N GLY A 9 5.38 8.59 31.93
CA GLY A 9 5.64 8.41 33.38
C GLY A 9 7.04 8.76 33.91
N SER A 10 7.12 9.76 34.79
CA SER A 10 8.32 10.11 35.57
C SER A 10 8.52 9.16 36.78
N PRO A 11 9.74 9.06 37.36
CA PRO A 11 10.86 9.97 37.15
C PRO A 11 12.18 9.28 36.79
N LEU A 12 12.65 9.49 35.55
CA LEU A 12 14.04 9.81 35.22
C LEU A 12 14.17 10.14 33.73
N ALA A 13 14.88 11.23 33.44
CA ALA A 13 15.07 11.76 32.09
C ALA A 13 16.29 11.12 31.40
N TYR A 14 16.14 10.71 30.14
CA TYR A 14 17.27 10.38 29.29
C TYR A 14 17.20 11.08 27.93
N ARG A 15 18.37 11.58 27.52
CA ARG A 15 18.67 12.21 26.25
C ARG A 15 19.59 11.24 25.51
N VAL A 16 19.20 10.74 24.34
CA VAL A 16 20.14 10.01 23.47
C VAL A 16 20.63 10.96 22.39
N ARG A 17 21.95 11.07 22.28
CA ARG A 17 22.65 11.83 21.24
C ARG A 17 23.08 10.84 20.15
N SER A 18 22.77 11.21 18.90
CA SER A 18 23.20 10.64 17.61
C SER A 18 22.68 9.25 17.19
N LEU A 19 22.03 9.22 16.03
CA LEU A 19 22.11 8.12 15.07
C LEU A 19 22.88 8.66 13.85
N GLU A 20 24.08 8.14 13.60
CA GLU A 20 24.78 8.33 12.32
C GLU A 20 24.37 7.22 11.36
N LEU A 21 24.04 7.58 10.12
CA LEU A 21 23.87 6.58 9.05
C LEU A 21 24.82 6.88 7.90
N PRO A 22 25.96 6.16 7.82
CA PRO A 22 26.60 5.81 6.57
C PRO A 22 26.38 4.32 6.28
N GLY A 23 25.61 3.99 5.23
CA GLY A 23 25.51 2.62 4.69
C GLY A 23 24.12 1.97 4.74
N LEU A 24 24.07 0.73 4.22
CA LEU A 24 22.88 -0.10 4.04
C LEU A 24 22.18 -0.44 5.38
N VAL A 25 20.85 -0.28 5.43
CA VAL A 25 20.03 -0.60 6.62
C VAL A 25 19.80 -2.12 6.69
N HIS A 26 20.44 -2.79 7.66
CA HIS A 26 20.29 -4.24 7.91
C HIS A 26 19.45 -4.58 9.14
N GLN A 27 19.08 -3.57 9.92
CA GLN A 27 18.53 -3.70 11.26
C GLN A 27 17.60 -2.53 11.57
N ILE A 28 16.38 -2.83 12.04
CA ILE A 28 15.50 -1.83 12.65
C ILE A 28 15.46 -2.17 14.13
N GLN A 29 16.04 -1.30 14.96
CA GLN A 29 15.98 -1.44 16.40
C GLN A 29 14.90 -0.50 16.93
N ALA A 30 13.91 -1.08 17.61
CA ALA A 30 12.93 -0.34 18.38
C ALA A 30 13.20 -0.61 19.86
N ASP A 31 13.43 0.45 20.61
CA ASP A 31 13.72 0.34 22.04
C ASP A 31 12.42 0.40 22.85
N PHE A 32 12.11 -0.68 23.56
CA PHE A 32 10.96 -0.82 24.45
C PHE A 32 11.44 -0.96 25.91
N GLU A 33 10.53 -0.87 26.88
CA GLU A 33 10.86 -0.98 28.31
C GLU A 33 11.38 -2.36 28.74
N ASP A 34 11.01 -3.42 28.00
CA ASP A 34 11.48 -4.79 28.22
C ASP A 34 12.80 -5.10 27.48
N GLY A 35 13.32 -4.13 26.74
CA GLY A 35 14.60 -4.22 26.06
C GLY A 35 14.57 -3.67 24.63
N SER A 36 15.75 -3.60 24.03
CA SER A 36 15.91 -3.28 22.63
C SER A 36 15.46 -4.46 21.77
N HIS A 37 14.37 -4.29 21.03
CA HIS A 37 13.92 -5.29 20.06
C HIS A 37 14.53 -4.97 18.71
N THR A 38 15.36 -5.90 18.26
CA THR A 38 16.04 -5.81 16.98
C THR A 38 15.28 -6.66 15.97
N PHE A 39 14.66 -6.00 15.01
CA PHE A 39 14.12 -6.64 13.82
C PHE A 39 15.23 -6.72 12.78
N THR A 40 15.65 -7.94 12.48
CA THR A 40 16.66 -8.22 11.46
C THR A 40 16.00 -8.53 10.13
N SER A 41 16.72 -8.33 9.03
CA SER A 41 16.25 -8.80 7.70
C SER A 41 15.90 -10.30 7.64
N SER A 42 16.46 -11.14 8.52
CA SER A 42 16.11 -12.56 8.63
C SER A 42 14.74 -12.84 9.26
N ASP A 43 14.19 -11.90 10.03
CA ASP A 43 12.85 -12.01 10.63
C ASP A 43 11.76 -11.75 9.58
N PHE A 44 12.12 -11.06 8.50
CA PHE A 44 11.31 -10.92 7.29
C PHE A 44 11.71 -12.01 6.31
N LYS A 45 10.98 -13.14 6.30
CA LYS A 45 11.08 -14.10 5.19
C LYS A 45 10.54 -13.44 3.93
N LEU A 46 11.37 -12.67 3.25
CA LEU A 46 11.09 -12.16 1.92
C LEU A 46 10.92 -13.39 1.02
N GLY A 47 9.71 -13.57 0.48
CA GLY A 47 9.48 -14.58 -0.55
C GLY A 47 10.44 -14.37 -1.72
N THR A 48 10.50 -15.34 -2.64
CA THR A 48 11.39 -15.33 -3.82
C THR A 48 11.29 -14.08 -4.69
N ASN A 49 10.26 -13.26 -4.50
CA ASN A 49 9.93 -12.12 -5.35
C ASN A 49 10.44 -10.77 -4.84
N ARG A 50 11.11 -10.69 -3.67
CA ARG A 50 11.60 -9.42 -3.11
C ARG A 50 10.52 -8.33 -3.02
N VAL A 51 9.25 -8.73 -2.90
CA VAL A 51 8.11 -7.84 -2.69
C VAL A 51 7.67 -7.97 -1.24
N ILE A 52 7.53 -6.86 -0.54
CA ILE A 52 6.88 -6.80 0.77
C ILE A 52 5.59 -6.01 0.67
N THR A 53 4.55 -6.47 1.35
CA THR A 53 3.28 -5.76 1.46
C THR A 53 3.08 -5.35 2.91
N VAL A 54 2.79 -4.07 3.15
CA VAL A 54 2.52 -3.52 4.48
C VAL A 54 1.24 -2.70 4.46
N CYS A 55 0.56 -2.61 5.60
CA CYS A 55 -0.61 -1.74 5.74
C CYS A 55 -0.18 -0.28 5.87
N GLY A 56 -0.74 0.60 5.04
CA GLY A 56 -0.56 2.03 5.21
C GLY A 56 -1.16 2.52 6.52
N THR A 57 -0.66 3.65 7.00
CA THR A 57 -1.00 4.23 8.31
C THR A 57 -2.48 4.61 8.43
N ASP A 58 -3.13 4.89 7.31
CA ASP A 58 -4.56 5.19 7.22
C ASP A 58 -5.39 4.01 6.69
N PHE A 59 -4.77 2.86 6.46
CA PHE A 59 -5.46 1.69 5.94
C PHE A 59 -6.05 0.84 7.06
N ALA A 60 -7.37 0.73 7.04
CA ALA A 60 -8.14 -0.06 7.99
C ALA A 60 -7.89 -1.56 7.78
N SER A 61 -7.12 -2.21 8.66
CA SER A 61 -6.83 -3.65 8.56
C SER A 61 -6.54 -4.29 9.92
N ALA A 62 -7.01 -5.53 10.12
CA ALA A 62 -6.65 -6.34 11.28
C ALA A 62 -5.15 -6.70 11.27
N ASP A 63 -4.55 -6.74 10.08
CA ASP A 63 -3.11 -6.92 9.86
C ASP A 63 -2.33 -5.59 9.95
N GLY A 64 -2.96 -4.52 10.43
CA GLY A 64 -2.36 -3.20 10.56
C GLY A 64 -1.41 -3.09 11.75
N MET A 65 -0.53 -2.08 11.73
CA MET A 65 0.32 -1.76 12.88
C MET A 65 -0.54 -1.48 14.11
N THR A 66 -0.21 -2.16 15.21
CA THR A 66 -0.98 -2.13 16.45
C THR A 66 -0.03 -1.97 17.63
N LEU A 67 -0.29 -0.99 18.50
CA LEU A 67 0.38 -0.90 19.79
C LEU A 67 -0.42 -1.68 20.83
N ILE A 68 0.25 -2.57 21.54
CA ILE A 68 -0.32 -3.37 22.62
C ILE A 68 0.31 -2.90 23.92
N THR A 69 -0.51 -2.55 24.92
CA THR A 69 -0.02 -2.33 26.29
C THR A 69 -0.62 -3.35 27.24
N ILE A 70 0.25 -3.85 28.13
CA ILE A 70 -0.06 -4.87 29.13
C ILE A 70 0.38 -4.30 30.49
N PRO A 71 -0.54 -4.02 31.43
CA PRO A 71 -0.15 -3.60 32.77
C PRO A 71 0.63 -4.68 33.49
N GLU A 72 1.70 -4.29 34.18
CA GLU A 72 2.56 -5.21 34.92
C GLU A 72 1.76 -6.07 35.91
N GLY A 73 2.05 -7.37 35.94
CA GLY A 73 1.39 -8.32 36.84
C GLY A 73 -0.05 -8.69 36.45
N THR A 74 -0.52 -8.30 35.27
CA THR A 74 -1.85 -8.67 34.75
C THR A 74 -1.77 -9.42 33.42
N ASP A 75 -2.85 -10.10 33.04
CA ASP A 75 -3.04 -10.66 31.69
C ASP A 75 -3.92 -9.76 30.80
N TYR A 76 -4.14 -8.52 31.23
CA TYR A 76 -4.94 -7.55 30.50
C TYR A 76 -4.15 -6.95 29.35
N ALA A 77 -4.86 -6.61 28.28
CA ALA A 77 -4.24 -6.00 27.12
C ALA A 77 -5.19 -4.98 26.48
N SER A 78 -4.62 -3.84 26.08
CA SER A 78 -5.32 -2.81 25.30
C SER A 78 -4.59 -2.64 23.98
N PHE A 79 -5.34 -2.71 22.90
CA PHE A 79 -4.83 -2.67 21.53
C PHE A 79 -5.28 -1.35 20.89
N GLU A 80 -4.34 -0.63 20.27
CA GLU A 80 -4.67 0.57 19.51
C GLU A 80 -3.96 0.51 18.16
N HIS A 81 -4.75 0.63 17.09
CA HIS A 81 -4.27 0.49 15.73
C HIS A 81 -3.85 1.85 15.16
N ALA A 82 -2.91 1.85 14.22
CA ALA A 82 -2.47 3.07 13.52
C ALA A 82 -3.61 3.72 12.70
N ALA A 83 -4.43 2.90 12.04
CA ALA A 83 -5.61 3.34 11.32
C ALA A 83 -6.86 3.19 12.20
N SER A 84 -7.71 4.21 12.23
CA SER A 84 -9.03 4.16 12.87
C SER A 84 -10.00 3.36 12.01
N ALA A 85 -9.78 2.06 11.98
CA ALA A 85 -10.33 1.13 11.00
C ALA A 85 -11.78 0.70 11.26
N GLY A 86 -12.50 1.37 12.16
CA GLY A 86 -13.78 0.87 12.64
C GLY A 86 -13.68 -0.43 13.46
N PHE A 87 -12.47 -0.97 13.70
CA PHE A 87 -12.30 -2.00 14.73
C PHE A 87 -12.71 -1.39 16.07
N THR A 88 -13.63 -2.07 16.76
CA THR A 88 -13.75 -1.90 18.21
C THR A 88 -12.37 -2.08 18.80
N ALA A 89 -11.96 -1.20 19.72
CA ALA A 89 -10.72 -1.41 20.44
C ALA A 89 -10.74 -2.83 21.00
N ASP A 90 -9.86 -3.68 20.50
CA ASP A 90 -9.72 -5.01 21.05
C ASP A 90 -9.19 -4.83 22.46
N GLN A 91 -9.88 -5.44 23.42
CA GLN A 91 -9.57 -5.33 24.84
C GLN A 91 -9.67 -6.70 25.44
N ARG A 92 -8.68 -7.03 26.26
CA ARG A 92 -8.74 -8.17 27.16
C ARG A 92 -8.74 -7.64 28.59
N GLY A 93 -9.90 -7.65 29.22
CA GLY A 93 -10.09 -7.15 30.58
C GLY A 93 -10.43 -5.64 30.64
N PRO A 94 -10.35 -5.02 31.84
CA PRO A 94 -10.78 -3.64 32.07
C PRO A 94 -9.79 -2.58 31.59
N TRP A 95 -8.57 -2.97 31.20
CA TRP A 95 -7.52 -2.06 30.76
C TRP A 95 -7.83 -1.49 29.38
N ASN A 96 -7.99 -0.16 29.29
CA ASN A 96 -8.19 0.52 28.00
C ASN A 96 -7.85 2.02 28.04
N TYR A 97 -7.50 2.58 26.88
CA TYR A 97 -7.13 3.99 26.70
C TYR A 97 -8.30 4.98 26.62
N ARG A 98 -9.56 4.50 26.69
CA ARG A 98 -10.77 5.29 26.41
C ARG A 98 -11.56 5.65 27.68
N THR A 99 -11.04 5.27 28.84
CA THR A 99 -11.67 5.57 30.13
C THR A 99 -11.43 7.02 30.55
N GLN A 100 -12.38 7.59 31.32
CA GLN A 100 -12.28 8.94 31.89
C GLN A 100 -10.97 9.23 32.65
N PRO A 101 -10.34 8.28 33.36
CA PRO A 101 -9.04 8.49 34.02
C PRO A 101 -7.86 8.75 33.08
N MET A 102 -7.98 8.44 31.78
CA MET A 102 -6.90 8.63 30.80
C MET A 102 -7.37 9.45 29.59
N PRO A 103 -7.86 10.69 29.80
CA PRO A 103 -8.36 11.51 28.70
C PRO A 103 -7.21 11.84 27.75
N GLY A 104 -7.40 11.60 26.45
CA GLY A 104 -6.37 11.85 25.46
C GLY A 104 -5.45 10.66 25.16
N ALA A 105 -5.42 9.63 26.02
CA ALA A 105 -4.47 8.54 25.88
C ALA A 105 -4.65 7.78 24.56
N ALA A 106 -5.89 7.47 24.16
CA ALA A 106 -6.16 6.83 22.89
C ALA A 106 -5.53 7.60 21.71
N GLN A 107 -5.72 8.93 21.62
CA GLN A 107 -5.13 9.72 20.53
C GLN A 107 -3.59 9.71 20.54
N VAL A 108 -2.98 9.80 21.73
CA VAL A 108 -1.52 9.73 21.87
C VAL A 108 -1.00 8.38 21.41
N ILE A 109 -1.62 7.29 21.87
CA ILE A 109 -1.24 5.93 21.51
C ILE A 109 -1.44 5.66 20.02
N THR A 110 -2.56 6.08 19.43
CA THR A 110 -2.76 6.02 17.97
C THR A 110 -1.65 6.77 17.24
N SER A 111 -1.27 7.96 17.72
CA SER A 111 -0.19 8.76 17.11
C SER A 111 1.17 8.05 17.18
N ILE A 112 1.45 7.29 18.25
CA ILE A 112 2.62 6.42 18.37
C ILE A 112 2.59 5.34 17.29
N ALA A 113 1.49 4.58 17.22
CA ALA A 113 1.34 3.49 16.27
C ALA A 113 1.50 3.99 14.82
N ARG A 114 0.95 5.18 14.52
CA ARG A 114 1.09 5.85 13.23
C ARG A 114 2.54 6.21 12.92
N GLY A 115 3.22 6.90 13.84
CA GLY A 115 4.62 7.29 13.66
C GLY A 115 5.56 6.09 13.49
N ALA A 116 5.31 5.00 14.23
CA ALA A 116 6.05 3.76 14.08
C ALA A 116 5.81 3.09 12.72
N ASN A 117 4.57 3.07 12.24
CA ASN A 117 4.24 2.51 10.92
C ASN A 117 4.88 3.32 9.79
N ASP A 118 4.82 4.65 9.84
CA ASP A 118 5.45 5.54 8.86
C ASP A 118 6.98 5.36 8.82
N ALA A 119 7.61 5.19 9.99
CA ALA A 119 9.03 4.92 10.09
C ALA A 119 9.40 3.55 9.49
N LEU A 120 8.61 2.51 9.76
CA LEU A 120 8.79 1.18 9.16
C LEU A 120 8.67 1.24 7.63
N ILE A 121 7.60 1.86 7.11
CA ILE A 121 7.39 2.02 5.66
C ILE A 121 8.59 2.74 5.03
N SER A 122 9.02 3.85 5.63
CA SER A 122 10.16 4.64 5.13
C SER A 122 11.47 3.83 5.10
N ALA A 123 11.72 3.01 6.13
CA ALA A 123 12.88 2.12 6.19
C ALA A 123 12.83 1.04 5.10
N LEU A 124 11.65 0.44 4.89
CA LEU A 124 11.44 -0.55 3.81
C LEU A 124 11.65 0.07 2.44
N GLU A 125 11.07 1.25 2.17
CA GLU A 125 11.22 1.97 0.89
C GLU A 125 12.67 2.38 0.61
N SER A 126 13.47 2.58 1.66
CA SER A 126 14.90 2.89 1.56
C SER A 126 15.78 1.65 1.44
N THR A 127 15.22 0.44 1.58
CA THR A 127 15.98 -0.82 1.55
C THR A 127 16.24 -1.25 0.10
N PRO A 128 17.51 -1.34 -0.33
CA PRO A 128 17.80 -1.71 -1.70
C PRO A 128 17.35 -3.13 -2.04
N ASN A 129 16.95 -3.31 -3.30
CA ASN A 129 16.46 -4.56 -3.87
C ASN A 129 15.10 -5.01 -3.35
N LEU A 130 14.39 -4.18 -2.58
CA LEU A 130 13.03 -4.44 -2.12
C LEU A 130 12.01 -3.66 -2.96
N VAL A 131 10.91 -4.31 -3.34
CA VAL A 131 9.73 -3.63 -3.87
C VAL A 131 8.70 -3.57 -2.76
N VAL A 132 8.25 -2.38 -2.40
CA VAL A 132 7.39 -2.16 -1.24
C VAL A 132 5.99 -1.80 -1.72
N GLN A 133 5.01 -2.64 -1.40
CA GLN A 133 3.60 -2.36 -1.58
C GLN A 133 3.03 -1.83 -0.27
N VAL A 134 2.46 -0.63 -0.29
CA VAL A 134 1.78 -0.04 0.86
C VAL A 134 0.28 -0.06 0.58
N ARG A 135 -0.47 -0.87 1.33
CA ARG A 135 -1.92 -0.90 1.23
C ARG A 135 -2.48 0.47 1.59
N LYS A 136 -3.32 1.03 0.74
CA LYS A 136 -3.97 2.32 1.00
C LYS A 136 -5.46 2.19 0.78
N SER A 137 -6.21 2.93 1.58
CA SER A 137 -7.64 3.05 1.40
C SER A 137 -7.89 3.66 0.03
N PHE A 138 -8.92 3.17 -0.64
CA PHE A 138 -9.34 3.69 -1.92
C PHE A 138 -9.65 5.19 -1.78
N PRO A 139 -9.20 6.09 -2.68
CA PRO A 139 -9.53 7.51 -2.62
C PRO A 139 -11.04 7.72 -2.66
N GLU A 140 -11.63 8.52 -1.76
CA GLU A 140 -13.09 8.74 -1.73
C GLU A 140 -13.64 9.07 -3.12
N LEU A 141 -14.64 8.29 -3.56
CA LEU A 141 -15.31 8.49 -4.84
C LEU A 141 -16.75 8.99 -4.65
N PRO A 142 -17.25 9.79 -5.60
CA PRO A 142 -18.68 9.93 -5.77
C PRO A 142 -19.31 8.54 -6.00
N MET A 143 -20.47 8.29 -5.37
CA MET A 143 -21.20 7.01 -5.39
C MET A 143 -21.41 6.44 -6.82
N GLU A 144 -21.64 7.30 -7.80
CA GLU A 144 -21.80 6.92 -9.21
C GLU A 144 -20.55 6.24 -9.79
N HIS A 145 -19.35 6.66 -9.40
CA HIS A 145 -18.11 6.05 -9.85
C HIS A 145 -17.84 4.73 -9.12
N TYR A 146 -18.28 4.63 -7.86
CA TYR A 146 -18.16 3.42 -7.06
C TYR A 146 -19.02 2.28 -7.65
N LEU A 147 -20.26 2.57 -8.03
CA LEU A 147 -21.18 1.56 -8.56
C LEU A 147 -20.79 1.06 -9.96
N ASN A 148 -20.16 1.89 -10.79
CA ASN A 148 -19.58 1.47 -12.08
C ASN A 148 -18.39 0.51 -11.94
N LEU A 149 -17.84 0.39 -10.73
CA LEU A 149 -16.78 -0.55 -10.38
C LEU A 149 -17.33 -1.75 -9.63
N CYS A 150 -18.65 -1.97 -9.57
CA CYS A 150 -19.18 -3.20 -9.00
C CYS A 150 -19.25 -4.28 -10.08
N VAL A 151 -19.07 -5.53 -9.67
CA VAL A 151 -19.24 -6.72 -10.50
C VAL A 151 -20.40 -7.53 -9.95
N VAL A 152 -21.17 -8.10 -10.86
CA VAL A 152 -22.34 -8.89 -10.50
C VAL A 152 -22.04 -10.36 -10.69
N TYR A 153 -22.34 -11.16 -9.67
CA TYR A 153 -22.22 -12.60 -9.67
C TYR A 153 -23.59 -13.26 -9.51
N ARG A 154 -23.77 -14.44 -10.10
CA ARG A 154 -24.91 -15.31 -9.85
C ARG A 154 -24.44 -16.72 -9.57
N ALA A 155 -24.78 -17.24 -8.40
CA ALA A 155 -24.35 -18.56 -7.94
C ALA A 155 -22.82 -18.76 -8.09
N GLY A 156 -22.04 -17.74 -7.71
CA GLY A 156 -20.58 -17.73 -7.79
C GLY A 156 -19.99 -17.60 -9.20
N ARG A 157 -20.80 -17.31 -10.23
CA ARG A 157 -20.32 -17.04 -11.59
C ARG A 157 -20.41 -15.56 -11.92
N PHE A 158 -19.32 -15.00 -12.43
CA PHE A 158 -19.30 -13.64 -12.97
C PHE A 158 -20.34 -13.51 -14.10
N LEU A 159 -21.23 -12.53 -13.95
CA LEU A 159 -22.20 -12.14 -14.98
C LEU A 159 -21.61 -11.00 -15.83
N GLU A 160 -21.42 -9.85 -15.20
CA GLU A 160 -21.06 -8.60 -15.87
C GLU A 160 -20.62 -7.52 -14.86
N LEU A 161 -20.24 -6.35 -15.38
CA LEU A 161 -20.13 -5.13 -14.59
C LEU A 161 -21.53 -4.63 -14.25
N PHE A 162 -21.68 -4.05 -13.06
CA PHE A 162 -22.96 -3.51 -12.60
C PHE A 162 -23.46 -2.38 -13.52
N ASP A 163 -24.67 -2.57 -14.06
CA ASP A 163 -25.39 -1.64 -14.93
C ASP A 163 -26.60 -1.09 -14.17
N HIS A 164 -26.58 0.22 -13.93
CA HIS A 164 -27.63 0.95 -13.22
C HIS A 164 -29.00 0.92 -13.93
N ALA A 165 -29.02 0.72 -15.24
CA ALA A 165 -30.26 0.66 -16.02
C ALA A 165 -30.90 -0.73 -15.97
N ARG A 166 -30.20 -1.73 -15.44
CA ARG A 166 -30.62 -3.12 -15.43
C ARG A 166 -31.21 -3.52 -14.09
N GLN A 167 -32.27 -4.33 -14.14
CA GLN A 167 -32.74 -5.04 -12.96
C GLN A 167 -31.99 -6.37 -12.84
N TYR A 168 -31.37 -6.55 -11.69
CA TYR A 168 -30.71 -7.79 -11.27
C TYR A 168 -31.68 -8.66 -10.47
N GLU A 169 -31.46 -9.96 -10.49
CA GLU A 169 -32.28 -10.90 -9.73
C GLU A 169 -31.97 -10.79 -8.22
N PRO A 170 -32.91 -11.17 -7.33
CA PRO A 170 -32.69 -11.09 -5.88
C PRO A 170 -31.48 -11.88 -5.37
N ASP A 171 -31.09 -12.95 -6.10
CA ASP A 171 -29.97 -13.83 -5.77
C ASP A 171 -28.65 -13.38 -6.42
N ASP A 172 -28.66 -12.25 -7.15
CA ASP A 172 -27.44 -11.66 -7.69
C ASP A 172 -26.65 -10.98 -6.59
N GLU A 173 -25.37 -11.32 -6.51
CA GLU A 173 -24.43 -10.72 -5.57
C GLU A 173 -23.70 -9.59 -6.28
N VAL A 174 -23.94 -8.35 -5.84
CA VAL A 174 -23.17 -7.18 -6.28
C VAL A 174 -21.96 -7.07 -5.37
N HIS A 175 -20.82 -7.56 -5.86
CA HIS A 175 -19.54 -7.38 -5.20
C HIS A 175 -18.96 -6.04 -5.65
N THR A 176 -18.44 -5.28 -4.70
CA THR A 176 -17.52 -4.20 -5.03
C THR A 176 -16.35 -4.83 -5.77
N VAL A 177 -15.75 -4.18 -6.76
CA VAL A 177 -14.39 -4.58 -7.20
C VAL A 177 -13.39 -4.13 -6.13
N GLU A 178 -13.56 -4.66 -4.92
CA GLU A 178 -12.43 -5.11 -4.15
C GLU A 178 -11.90 -6.31 -4.95
N SER A 179 -11.03 -6.16 -5.95
CA SER A 179 -9.84 -5.33 -5.89
C SER A 179 -9.36 -4.82 -7.25
N VAL A 180 -9.24 -3.51 -7.40
CA VAL A 180 -8.47 -2.90 -8.50
C VAL A 180 -7.44 -1.89 -8.01
N PHE A 181 -7.52 -1.43 -6.76
CA PHE A 181 -6.51 -0.61 -6.13
C PHE A 181 -6.07 -1.27 -4.84
N GLY A 182 -4.83 -1.77 -4.83
CA GLY A 182 -4.17 -2.29 -3.63
C GLY A 182 -3.49 -1.21 -2.82
N GLY A 183 -3.04 -0.14 -3.48
CA GLY A 183 -2.37 0.98 -2.83
C GLY A 183 -1.22 1.52 -3.68
N GLU A 184 -0.16 1.92 -3.02
CA GLU A 184 1.06 2.38 -3.69
C GLU A 184 2.10 1.27 -3.76
N VAL A 185 2.98 1.37 -4.75
CA VAL A 185 4.20 0.56 -4.82
C VAL A 185 5.41 1.48 -4.97
N THR A 186 6.49 1.14 -4.28
CA THR A 186 7.82 1.75 -4.44
C THR A 186 8.78 0.70 -5.02
N PHE A 187 9.33 1.01 -6.18
CA PHE A 187 10.31 0.21 -6.92
C PHE A 187 11.73 0.71 -6.65
N ASN A 188 12.72 -0.18 -6.80
CA ASN A 188 14.10 0.24 -6.89
C ASN A 188 14.36 0.97 -8.20
N HIS A 189 15.32 1.89 -8.19
CA HIS A 189 15.83 2.46 -9.43
C HIS A 189 16.41 1.34 -10.31
N GLY A 190 15.96 1.29 -11.56
CA GLY A 190 16.31 0.23 -12.51
C GLY A 190 15.58 -1.10 -12.29
N GLU A 191 14.56 -1.16 -11.43
CA GLU A 191 13.74 -2.36 -11.27
C GLU A 191 13.01 -2.66 -12.59
N ASN A 192 13.25 -3.86 -13.13
CA ASN A 192 12.74 -4.23 -14.44
C ASN A 192 11.28 -4.61 -14.38
N PHE A 193 10.54 -4.20 -15.40
CA PHE A 193 9.15 -4.61 -15.59
C PHE A 193 8.81 -4.73 -17.07
N ALA A 194 7.66 -5.34 -17.34
CA ALA A 194 7.14 -5.54 -18.68
C ALA A 194 5.62 -5.37 -18.72
N ASN A 195 5.06 -5.14 -19.92
CA ASN A 195 3.64 -4.92 -20.12
C ASN A 195 2.80 -6.15 -19.72
N VAL A 196 1.60 -5.90 -19.21
CA VAL A 196 0.53 -6.90 -19.14
C VAL A 196 -0.14 -7.00 -20.51
N ILE A 197 -0.16 -8.20 -21.08
CA ILE A 197 -0.74 -8.42 -22.41
C ILE A 197 -2.27 -8.42 -22.30
N GLY A 198 -2.93 -7.62 -23.14
CA GLY A 198 -4.40 -7.55 -23.22
C GLY A 198 -5.05 -6.54 -22.29
N SER A 199 -4.27 -5.76 -21.53
CA SER A 199 -4.77 -4.82 -20.52
C SER A 199 -5.36 -3.51 -21.06
N THR A 200 -5.39 -3.32 -22.39
CA THR A 200 -5.83 -2.05 -23.00
C THR A 200 -7.30 -1.74 -22.70
N GLY A 201 -8.13 -2.78 -22.58
CA GLY A 201 -9.56 -2.67 -22.32
C GLY A 201 -9.95 -2.72 -20.84
N ASP A 202 -8.97 -2.72 -19.93
CA ASP A 202 -9.24 -2.90 -18.52
C ASP A 202 -10.11 -1.76 -17.95
N PRO A 203 -11.02 -2.08 -17.02
CA PRO A 203 -11.95 -1.11 -16.47
C PRO A 203 -11.19 -0.01 -15.74
N LYS A 204 -11.51 1.23 -16.10
CA LYS A 204 -10.92 2.42 -15.52
C LYS A 204 -11.42 2.63 -14.10
N ILE A 205 -10.50 2.84 -13.18
CA ILE A 205 -10.81 3.15 -11.79
C ILE A 205 -11.31 4.59 -11.69
N ALA A 206 -12.49 4.79 -11.08
CA ALA A 206 -13.07 6.10 -10.83
C ALA A 206 -13.31 6.96 -12.09
N GLY A 207 -13.51 6.32 -13.25
CA GLY A 207 -13.59 7.01 -14.54
C GLY A 207 -12.28 7.68 -14.98
N LEU A 208 -11.19 7.51 -14.22
CA LEU A 208 -9.88 8.06 -14.53
C LEU A 208 -9.17 7.17 -15.53
N SER A 209 -8.47 7.78 -16.49
CA SER A 209 -7.42 7.05 -17.20
C SER A 209 -6.34 6.58 -16.22
N TRP A 210 -5.62 5.52 -16.57
CA TRP A 210 -4.55 4.96 -15.71
C TRP A 210 -3.47 5.99 -15.37
N ILE A 211 -3.12 6.87 -16.31
CA ILE A 211 -2.19 7.97 -16.04
C ILE A 211 -2.77 9.01 -15.08
N GLN A 212 -4.07 9.30 -15.14
CA GLN A 212 -4.72 10.21 -14.20
C GLN A 212 -4.80 9.61 -12.80
N LEU A 213 -5.08 8.31 -12.69
CA LEU A 213 -5.02 7.59 -11.42
C LEU A 213 -3.62 7.67 -10.81
N TRP A 214 -2.59 7.33 -11.60
CA TRP A 214 -1.20 7.43 -11.16
C TRP A 214 -0.84 8.87 -10.74
N ALA A 215 -1.26 9.87 -11.51
CA ALA A 215 -0.95 11.26 -11.26
C ALA A 215 -1.61 11.82 -9.99
N ARG A 216 -2.86 11.40 -9.72
CA ARG A 216 -3.54 11.73 -8.46
C ARG A 216 -2.81 11.12 -7.27
N GLN A 217 -2.42 9.85 -7.37
CA GLN A 217 -1.72 9.17 -6.28
C GLN A 217 -0.33 9.75 -6.02
N SER A 218 0.37 10.12 -7.08
CA SER A 218 1.72 10.68 -6.99
C SER A 218 1.73 12.19 -6.72
N CYS A 219 0.55 12.84 -6.67
CA CYS A 219 0.39 14.29 -6.57
C CYS A 219 1.13 15.09 -7.66
N MET A 220 1.39 14.49 -8.82
CA MET A 220 2.07 15.11 -9.96
C MET A 220 1.69 14.44 -11.27
N TYR A 221 1.70 15.20 -12.38
CA TYR A 221 1.55 14.61 -13.71
C TYR A 221 2.94 14.24 -14.26
N PRO A 222 3.14 12.99 -14.74
CA PRO A 222 4.44 12.59 -15.26
C PRO A 222 4.72 13.24 -16.61
N THR A 223 6.00 13.44 -16.91
CA THR A 223 6.50 14.08 -18.14
C THR A 223 7.37 13.13 -18.97
N THR A 224 7.83 12.04 -18.37
CA THR A 224 8.66 11.02 -19.03
C THR A 224 8.00 9.64 -18.97
N CYS A 225 8.41 8.77 -19.90
CA CYS A 225 8.03 7.36 -19.93
C CYS A 225 9.14 6.51 -19.30
N GLU A 226 8.78 5.49 -18.55
CA GLU A 226 9.72 4.55 -17.91
C GLU A 226 10.36 3.50 -18.84
N SER A 227 10.55 3.85 -20.11
CA SER A 227 11.26 2.99 -21.05
C SER A 227 12.76 3.03 -20.77
N PHE A 228 13.35 1.87 -20.47
CA PHE A 228 14.78 1.76 -20.15
C PHE A 228 15.65 2.09 -21.36
N ASN A 229 15.26 1.62 -22.54
CA ASN A 229 16.01 1.79 -23.80
C ASN A 229 16.32 3.25 -24.16
N TYR A 230 15.63 4.20 -23.53
CA TYR A 230 15.75 5.63 -23.82
C TYR A 230 16.05 6.49 -22.58
N GLY A 231 16.33 5.88 -21.42
CA GLY A 231 16.74 6.60 -20.22
C GLY A 231 15.71 7.58 -19.67
N GLY A 232 14.41 7.28 -19.78
CA GLY A 232 13.35 8.23 -19.49
C GLY A 232 13.02 9.11 -20.70
N PHE A 233 12.19 8.62 -21.61
CA PHE A 233 11.88 9.34 -22.85
C PHE A 233 10.78 10.38 -22.62
N PRO A 234 10.96 11.65 -23.04
CA PRO A 234 9.92 12.67 -22.95
C PRO A 234 8.83 12.41 -24.01
N CYS A 235 7.87 11.56 -23.68
CA CYS A 235 6.76 11.23 -24.57
C CYS A 235 5.67 12.31 -24.62
N GLY A 236 5.84 13.43 -23.92
CA GLY A 236 4.85 14.52 -23.92
C GLY A 236 3.47 14.07 -23.45
N THR A 237 2.42 14.49 -24.15
CA THR A 237 1.01 14.20 -23.81
C THR A 237 0.57 12.76 -24.09
N TYR A 238 1.45 11.90 -24.61
CA TYR A 238 1.13 10.52 -25.00
C TYR A 238 1.31 9.49 -23.87
N LEU A 239 1.47 9.93 -22.62
CA LEU A 239 1.53 9.05 -21.46
C LEU A 239 0.13 8.53 -21.12
N VAL A 240 -0.04 7.21 -21.07
CA VAL A 240 -1.34 6.54 -20.89
C VAL A 240 -1.46 5.82 -19.55
N GLY A 241 -0.32 5.52 -18.91
CA GLY A 241 -0.27 4.67 -17.72
C GLY A 241 -0.43 3.22 -18.14
N GLY A 242 0.65 2.44 -18.04
CA GLY A 242 0.67 1.05 -18.51
C GLY A 242 0.53 0.08 -17.36
N HIS A 243 -0.23 -0.99 -17.58
CA HIS A 243 -0.24 -2.15 -16.70
C HIS A 243 1.06 -2.92 -16.87
N ILE A 244 1.76 -3.12 -15.76
CA ILE A 244 3.05 -3.79 -15.75
C ILE A 244 3.12 -4.88 -14.70
N VAL A 245 4.07 -5.78 -14.91
CA VAL A 245 4.47 -6.85 -14.00
C VAL A 245 5.98 -6.81 -13.85
N LEU A 246 6.48 -7.18 -12.67
CA LEU A 246 7.92 -7.25 -12.45
C LEU A 246 8.58 -8.31 -13.35
N GLY A 247 9.81 -8.02 -13.77
CA GLY A 247 10.61 -8.86 -14.67
C GLY A 247 10.66 -8.32 -16.12
N LYS A 248 11.29 -9.07 -17.01
CA LYS A 248 11.62 -8.59 -18.37
C LYS A 248 10.68 -9.08 -19.47
N LYS A 249 9.67 -9.87 -19.12
CA LYS A 249 8.82 -10.57 -20.09
C LYS A 249 7.38 -10.15 -19.91
N ALA A 250 6.80 -9.61 -20.98
CA ALA A 250 5.38 -9.34 -21.02
C ALA A 250 4.60 -10.66 -20.85
N LYS A 251 3.47 -10.59 -20.14
CA LYS A 251 2.63 -11.77 -19.90
C LYS A 251 1.17 -11.39 -19.76
N VAL A 252 0.30 -12.32 -20.12
CA VAL A 252 -1.10 -12.27 -19.72
C VAL A 252 -1.16 -12.56 -18.23
N MET A 253 -1.92 -11.77 -17.49
CA MET A 253 -2.10 -11.97 -16.06
C MET A 253 -3.43 -12.65 -15.78
N ALA A 254 -3.40 -13.59 -14.84
CA ALA A 254 -4.62 -14.17 -14.33
C ALA A 254 -5.43 -13.10 -13.61
N LYS A 255 -6.75 -13.22 -13.72
CA LYS A 255 -7.69 -12.57 -12.84
C LYS A 255 -7.36 -12.88 -11.37
N GLY A 256 -7.51 -11.90 -10.49
CA GLY A 256 -7.19 -11.96 -9.07
C GLY A 256 -5.71 -11.83 -8.72
N SER A 257 -4.88 -11.41 -9.67
CA SER A 257 -3.45 -11.25 -9.44
C SER A 257 -3.11 -10.00 -8.59
N ASN A 258 -2.24 -10.18 -7.60
CA ASN A 258 -1.69 -9.10 -6.75
C ASN A 258 -0.34 -8.54 -7.25
N THR A 259 0.07 -8.87 -8.48
CA THR A 259 1.39 -8.47 -9.02
C THR A 259 1.29 -7.56 -10.24
N VAL A 260 0.17 -6.85 -10.40
CA VAL A 260 -0.02 -5.87 -11.47
C VAL A 260 0.12 -4.46 -10.89
N TYR A 261 0.79 -3.59 -11.64
CA TYR A 261 1.05 -2.22 -11.22
C TYR A 261 0.79 -1.26 -12.38
N ILE A 262 0.61 0.02 -12.07
CA ILE A 262 0.53 1.11 -13.05
C ILE A 262 1.74 2.01 -12.88
N VAL A 263 2.41 2.28 -14.00
CA VAL A 263 3.50 3.25 -14.09
C VAL A 263 3.36 4.12 -15.35
N PRO A 264 3.99 5.32 -15.39
CA PRO A 264 3.94 6.18 -16.56
C PRO A 264 4.64 5.57 -17.77
N ILE A 265 3.83 5.14 -18.74
CA ILE A 265 4.28 4.57 -20.02
C ILE A 265 3.52 5.29 -21.14
N CYS A 266 4.20 5.53 -22.27
CA CYS A 266 3.55 6.11 -23.44
C CYS A 266 2.78 5.07 -24.25
N ALA A 267 1.81 5.53 -25.05
CA ALA A 267 1.00 4.66 -25.89
C ALA A 267 1.85 3.73 -26.79
N GLY A 268 2.96 4.23 -27.35
CA GLY A 268 3.85 3.44 -28.19
C GLY A 268 4.49 2.26 -27.45
N HIS A 269 5.15 2.53 -26.32
CA HIS A 269 5.80 1.48 -25.52
C HIS A 269 4.80 0.56 -24.82
N ASN A 270 3.62 1.07 -24.46
CA ASN A 270 2.55 0.26 -23.89
C ASN A 270 1.95 -0.74 -24.90
N ASN A 271 2.11 -0.49 -26.20
CA ASN A 271 1.64 -1.37 -27.28
C ASN A 271 2.73 -2.32 -27.82
N ASP A 272 3.95 -2.26 -27.29
CA ASP A 272 5.06 -3.12 -27.71
C ASP A 272 5.56 -4.00 -26.55
N ASN A 273 5.27 -5.29 -26.66
CA ASN A 273 5.63 -6.30 -25.66
C ASN A 273 7.13 -6.63 -25.63
N ASN A 274 7.92 -6.08 -26.56
CA ASN A 274 9.36 -6.32 -26.66
C ASN A 274 10.20 -5.16 -26.11
N VAL A 275 9.55 -4.10 -25.61
CA VAL A 275 10.25 -2.96 -25.02
C VAL A 275 10.80 -3.34 -23.66
N TYR A 276 12.08 -3.05 -23.46
CA TYR A 276 12.71 -3.20 -22.17
C TYR A 276 12.44 -1.96 -21.32
N MET A 277 11.81 -2.15 -20.16
CA MET A 277 11.37 -1.08 -19.27
C MET A 277 11.89 -1.29 -17.85
N ALA A 278 12.10 -0.18 -17.14
CA ALA A 278 12.51 -0.20 -15.75
C ALA A 278 12.13 1.11 -15.05
N ALA A 279 12.03 1.08 -13.72
CA ALA A 279 11.71 2.27 -12.93
C ALA A 279 12.93 3.19 -12.84
N LEU A 280 13.02 4.19 -13.70
CA LEU A 280 14.14 5.13 -13.80
C LEU A 280 13.82 6.49 -13.17
N THR A 281 12.72 7.11 -13.60
CA THR A 281 12.38 8.49 -13.17
C THR A 281 11.47 8.48 -11.95
N TYR A 282 10.47 7.60 -11.98
CA TYR A 282 9.41 7.49 -11.00
C TYR A 282 9.56 6.15 -10.27
N PRO A 283 10.11 6.15 -9.05
CA PRO A 283 10.16 4.95 -8.24
C PRO A 283 8.78 4.56 -7.71
N LYS A 284 7.77 5.43 -7.81
CA LYS A 284 6.41 5.17 -7.32
C LYS A 284 5.45 4.75 -8.42
N GLY A 285 4.62 3.76 -8.11
CA GLY A 285 3.53 3.29 -8.96
C GLY A 285 2.24 3.11 -8.17
N VAL A 286 1.19 2.74 -8.88
CA VAL A 286 -0.06 2.24 -8.27
C VAL A 286 -0.01 0.73 -8.28
N TRP A 287 -0.32 0.08 -7.18
CA TRP A 287 -0.48 -1.36 -7.10
C TRP A 287 -1.95 -1.72 -7.26
N LEU A 288 -2.23 -2.70 -8.13
CA LEU A 288 -3.56 -3.29 -8.28
C LEU A 288 -3.59 -4.60 -7.48
N ASN A 289 -4.30 -4.60 -6.35
CA ASN A 289 -4.68 -5.83 -5.67
C ASN A 289 -5.76 -6.51 -6.49
N ASP A 290 -5.74 -7.84 -6.55
CA ASP A 290 -6.71 -8.75 -7.16
C ASP A 290 -7.24 -8.31 -8.54
N TYR A 291 -6.27 -8.02 -9.41
CA TYR A 291 -6.44 -7.55 -10.78
C TYR A 291 -7.58 -8.25 -11.54
N LEU A 292 -8.59 -7.47 -11.96
CA LEU A 292 -9.80 -7.91 -12.68
C LEU A 292 -10.77 -8.82 -11.88
N GLY A 293 -10.63 -8.86 -10.54
CA GLY A 293 -11.41 -9.71 -9.64
C GLY A 293 -11.00 -11.19 -9.69
N PRO A 294 -11.53 -12.04 -8.80
CA PRO A 294 -11.24 -13.49 -8.79
C PRO A 294 -11.84 -14.27 -9.97
#